data_AF-A0A7C3P1G2-F1
#
_entry.id   AF-A0A7C3P1G2-F1
#
_cell.length_a   1.000
_cell.length_b   1.000
_cell.length_c   1.000
_cell.angle_alpha   90.00
_cell.angle_beta   90.00
_cell.angle_gamma   90.00
#
_symmetry.space_group_name_H-M   'P 1'
#
loop_
_entity.id
_entity.type
_entity.pdbx_description
1 polymer ?
#
loop_
_entity_poly.entity_id
_entity_poly.type
_entity_poly.pdbx_seq_one_letter_code
_entity_poly.pdbx_strand_id
1 'polypeptide(L)'
;MRGSGGADCSGAARVFVFGLDSADPGLVWQWCAEGRLPFLASLIKSGVWTRLASTSGLFSDSPWPSFNTGVHPGKHGYYNYLQLERGTTEIIRTSGRRCRYPPFWSLLRGAGKKVGVFDVPKSYPLEGLDGIQVAAWGEEYPLLKRCSLPESLVEELGARFGRYRHLVETTRSRPIARELRAYDT
;
A
#
# COMPACT_ATOMS: atom_id res chain seq x y z
N MET A 1 41.50 24.09 10.60
CA MET A 1 41.35 23.17 9.45
C MET A 1 39.94 22.58 9.49
N ARG A 2 39.04 23.08 8.64
CA ARG A 2 37.67 22.53 8.48
C ARG A 2 37.72 21.60 7.27
N GLY A 3 37.51 20.30 7.49
CA GLY A 3 37.35 19.33 6.42
C GLY A 3 35.92 19.41 5.88
N SER A 4 35.72 20.11 4.78
CA SER A 4 34.51 20.07 3.97
C SER A 4 34.51 18.81 3.11
N GLY A 5 34.09 17.69 3.68
CA GLY A 5 33.69 16.51 2.92
C GLY A 5 32.25 16.69 2.46
N GLY A 6 32.04 17.47 1.41
CA GLY A 6 30.76 17.47 0.68
C GLY A 6 30.58 16.10 0.07
N ALA A 7 29.60 15.33 0.53
CA ALA A 7 29.20 14.10 -0.13
C ALA A 7 28.73 14.47 -1.54
N ASP A 8 29.52 14.07 -2.53
CA ASP A 8 29.16 14.17 -3.93
C ASP A 8 27.91 13.29 -4.17
N CYS A 9 26.78 13.94 -4.43
CA CYS A 9 25.49 13.29 -4.66
C CYS A 9 25.31 12.80 -6.13
N SER A 10 26.39 12.78 -6.93
CA SER A 10 26.42 12.39 -8.35
C SER A 10 26.11 10.90 -8.64
N GLY A 11 25.52 10.17 -7.69
CA GLY A 11 25.18 8.75 -7.84
C GLY A 11 24.19 8.22 -6.81
N ALA A 12 23.25 9.03 -6.33
CA ALA A 12 22.27 8.56 -5.34
C ALA A 12 21.49 7.33 -5.86
N ALA A 13 21.61 6.21 -5.13
CA ALA A 13 20.95 4.97 -5.49
C ALA A 13 19.43 5.15 -5.61
N ARG A 14 18.85 4.62 -6.69
CA ARG A 14 17.38 4.55 -6.83
C ARG A 14 16.87 3.49 -5.88
N VAL A 15 15.85 3.83 -5.09
CA VAL A 15 15.19 2.91 -4.16
C VAL A 15 13.90 2.41 -4.80
N PHE A 16 13.72 1.10 -4.83
CA PHE A 16 12.48 0.47 -5.23
C PHE A 16 11.95 -0.34 -4.05
N VAL A 17 10.70 -0.08 -3.69
CA VAL A 17 9.99 -0.79 -2.62
C VAL A 17 8.77 -1.45 -3.24
N PHE A 18 8.66 -2.76 -3.10
CA PHE A 18 7.48 -3.51 -3.48
C PHE A 18 7.02 -4.34 -2.29
N GLY A 19 5.70 -4.52 -2.19
CA GLY A 19 5.10 -5.38 -1.18
C GLY A 19 4.14 -6.36 -1.85
N LEU A 20 4.08 -7.56 -1.28
CA LEU A 20 3.15 -8.60 -1.70
C LEU A 20 2.08 -8.71 -0.60
N ASP A 21 0.87 -8.26 -0.92
CA ASP A 21 -0.23 -8.32 0.05
C ASP A 21 -0.70 -9.76 0.24
N SER A 22 -1.05 -10.12 1.48
CA SER A 22 -1.47 -11.47 1.87
C SER A 22 -0.50 -12.61 1.49
N ALA A 23 0.77 -12.30 1.24
CA ALA A 23 1.78 -13.32 0.93
C ALA A 23 2.25 -14.02 2.21
N ASP A 24 1.86 -15.29 2.38
CA ASP A 24 2.36 -16.11 3.48
C ASP A 24 3.87 -16.36 3.30
N PRO A 25 4.72 -16.01 4.29
CA PRO A 25 6.16 -16.16 4.15
C PRO A 25 6.55 -17.64 4.03
N GLY A 26 5.86 -18.56 4.70
CA GLY A 26 6.14 -20.00 4.62
C GLY A 26 5.95 -20.55 3.21
N LEU A 27 4.85 -20.18 2.55
CA LEU A 27 4.62 -20.54 1.14
C LEU A 27 5.67 -19.93 0.21
N VAL A 28 6.04 -18.67 0.45
CA VAL A 28 7.10 -17.99 -0.31
C VAL A 28 8.42 -18.76 -0.19
N TRP A 29 8.80 -19.17 1.02
CA TRP A 29 10.01 -19.98 1.25
C TRP A 29 9.96 -21.33 0.55
N GLN A 30 8.83 -22.04 0.68
CA GLN A 30 8.61 -23.32 0.01
C GLN A 30 8.78 -23.18 -1.51
N TRP A 31 8.12 -22.20 -2.14
CA TRP A 31 8.20 -22.00 -3.58
C TRP A 31 9.56 -21.50 -4.07
N CYS A 32 10.32 -20.77 -3.23
CA CYS A 32 11.72 -20.48 -3.51
C CYS A 32 12.56 -21.77 -3.53
N ALA A 33 12.38 -22.67 -2.56
CA ALA A 33 13.09 -23.94 -2.48
C ALA A 33 12.73 -24.90 -3.64
N GLU A 34 11.47 -24.88 -4.09
CA GLU A 34 11.00 -25.63 -5.26
C GLU A 34 11.45 -25.02 -6.61
N GLY A 35 12.18 -23.90 -6.61
CA GLY A 35 12.62 -23.22 -7.83
C GLY A 35 11.52 -22.47 -8.59
N ARG A 36 10.33 -22.30 -8.00
CA ARG A 36 9.17 -21.63 -8.62
C ARG A 36 9.23 -20.11 -8.51
N LEU A 37 10.00 -19.57 -7.57
CA LEU A 37 10.24 -18.14 -7.38
C LEU A 37 11.74 -17.77 -7.52
N PRO A 38 12.38 -18.00 -8.68
CA PRO A 38 13.83 -17.90 -8.82
C PRO A 38 14.37 -16.48 -8.59
N PHE A 39 13.62 -15.45 -8.99
CA PHE A 39 14.03 -14.05 -8.77
C PHE A 39 14.00 -13.67 -7.29
N LEU A 40 12.93 -14.03 -6.58
CA LEU A 40 12.81 -13.74 -5.16
C LEU A 40 13.83 -14.53 -4.33
N ALA A 41 14.07 -15.80 -4.70
CA ALA A 41 15.12 -16.61 -4.11
C ALA A 41 16.51 -15.97 -4.27
N SER A 42 16.79 -15.38 -5.44
CA SER A 42 18.04 -14.65 -5.69
C SER A 42 18.18 -13.41 -4.79
N LEU A 43 17.10 -12.62 -4.63
CA LEU A 43 17.07 -11.45 -3.74
C LEU A 43 17.31 -11.84 -2.28
N ILE A 44 16.67 -12.92 -1.82
CA ILE A 44 16.86 -13.45 -0.47
C ILE A 44 18.32 -13.89 -0.26
N LYS A 45 18.93 -14.56 -1.24
CA LYS A 45 20.32 -15.06 -1.15
C LYS A 45 21.36 -13.94 -1.14
N SER A 46 21.12 -12.87 -1.89
CA SER A 46 22.08 -11.76 -2.09
C SER A 46 21.83 -10.56 -1.17
N GLY A 47 20.67 -10.50 -0.53
CA GLY A 47 20.26 -9.41 0.35
C GLY A 47 20.24 -9.76 1.82
N VAL A 48 19.64 -8.88 2.61
CA VAL A 48 19.38 -9.07 4.03
C VAL A 48 17.87 -9.17 4.23
N TRP A 49 17.44 -10.12 5.05
CA TRP A 49 16.04 -10.32 5.36
C TRP A 49 15.86 -10.64 6.85
N THR A 50 14.67 -10.32 7.36
CA THR A 50 14.25 -10.73 8.70
C THR A 50 12.74 -10.86 8.75
N ARG A 51 12.23 -11.63 9.71
CA ARG A 51 10.79 -11.75 9.96
C ARG A 51 10.35 -10.59 10.86
N LEU A 52 9.36 -9.83 10.39
CA LEU A 52 8.76 -8.74 11.16
C LEU A 52 7.50 -9.23 11.87
N ALA A 53 7.24 -8.68 13.06
CA ALA A 53 5.94 -8.81 13.70
C ALA A 53 4.91 -8.00 12.91
N SER A 54 3.73 -8.58 12.70
CA SER A 54 2.62 -7.93 12.00
C SER A 54 1.62 -7.35 12.98
N THR A 55 1.05 -6.19 12.63
CA THR A 55 -0.08 -5.62 13.36
C THR A 55 -1.41 -6.28 12.99
N SER A 56 -1.42 -7.21 12.03
CA SER A 56 -2.62 -7.96 11.64
C SER A 56 -3.23 -8.78 12.78
N GLY A 57 -2.42 -9.17 13.77
CA GLY A 57 -2.92 -9.82 14.99
C GLY A 57 -3.73 -8.91 15.90
N LEU A 58 -3.61 -7.58 15.75
CA LEU A 58 -4.44 -6.60 16.44
C LEU A 58 -5.67 -6.26 15.61
N PHE A 59 -5.46 -5.86 14.35
CA PHE A 59 -6.54 -5.53 13.42
C PHE A 59 -6.14 -5.88 11.99
N SER A 60 -7.04 -6.52 11.25
CA SER A 60 -6.82 -7.07 9.90
C SER A 60 -6.23 -6.06 8.91
N ASP A 61 -6.75 -4.83 8.90
CA ASP A 61 -6.39 -3.83 7.90
C ASP A 61 -5.25 -2.91 8.35
N SER A 62 -4.76 -3.08 9.56
CA SER A 62 -3.75 -2.20 10.14
C SER A 62 -2.30 -2.34 9.61
N PRO A 63 -1.86 -3.46 8.99
CA PRO A 63 -0.48 -3.61 8.51
C PRO A 63 -0.07 -2.52 7.53
N TRP A 64 -0.88 -2.24 6.51
CA TRP A 64 -0.55 -1.27 5.47
C TRP A 64 -0.51 0.18 5.98
N PRO A 65 -1.49 0.68 6.75
CA PRO A 65 -1.37 1.96 7.44
C PRO A 65 -0.14 2.05 8.35
N SER A 66 0.20 0.97 9.06
CA SER A 66 1.40 0.94 9.92
C SER A 66 2.69 1.04 9.09
N PHE A 67 2.78 0.29 8.00
CA PHE A 67 3.89 0.35 7.04
C PHE A 67 4.01 1.74 6.40
N ASN A 68 2.89 2.26 5.90
CA ASN A 68 2.84 3.56 5.24
C ASN A 68 3.32 4.66 6.19
N THR A 69 2.86 4.66 7.44
CA THR A 69 3.10 5.77 8.38
C THR A 69 4.31 5.59 9.30
N GLY A 70 4.85 4.37 9.39
CA GLY A 70 5.93 4.03 10.31
C GLY A 70 5.53 4.03 11.79
N VAL A 71 4.23 4.08 12.12
CA VAL A 71 3.75 4.10 13.51
C VAL A 71 2.74 2.99 13.78
N HIS A 72 2.55 2.65 15.06
CA HIS A 72 1.60 1.62 15.49
C HIS A 72 0.13 2.03 15.28
N PRO A 73 -0.85 1.10 15.20
CA PRO A 73 -2.27 1.43 15.00
C PRO A 73 -2.86 2.41 16.00
N GLY A 74 -2.48 2.31 17.26
CA GLY A 74 -2.88 3.28 18.29
C GLY A 74 -2.47 4.73 18.00
N LYS A 75 -1.46 4.95 17.13
CA LYS A 75 -1.02 6.28 16.68
C LYS A 75 -1.70 6.70 15.38
N HIS A 76 -1.66 5.90 14.31
CA HIS A 76 -2.27 6.35 13.03
C HIS A 76 -3.81 6.29 13.05
N GLY A 77 -4.44 5.49 13.91
CA GLY A 77 -5.89 5.49 14.15
C GLY A 77 -6.73 4.74 13.10
N TYR A 78 -6.08 3.96 12.24
CA TYR A 78 -6.74 3.08 11.27
C TYR A 78 -6.66 1.65 11.81
N TYR A 79 -7.81 1.03 12.04
CA TYR A 79 -7.91 -0.32 12.58
C TYR A 79 -8.54 -1.26 11.56
N ASN A 80 -9.69 -0.88 11.02
CA ASN A 80 -10.47 -1.66 10.07
C ASN A 80 -11.20 -0.69 9.13
N TYR A 81 -11.45 -1.07 7.88
CA TYR A 81 -12.22 -0.24 6.93
C TYR A 81 -13.62 0.14 7.43
N LEU A 82 -14.23 -0.69 8.29
CA LEU A 82 -15.39 -0.34 9.11
C LEU A 82 -14.95 -0.28 10.58
N GLN A 83 -15.00 0.90 11.18
CA GLN A 83 -14.62 1.08 12.58
C GLN A 83 -15.49 2.12 13.27
N LEU A 84 -15.57 2.06 14.60
CA LEU A 84 -16.27 3.07 15.40
C LEU A 84 -15.58 4.44 15.26
N GLU A 85 -16.37 5.48 15.11
CA GLU A 85 -15.90 6.87 15.19
C GLU A 85 -15.60 7.22 16.65
N ARG A 86 -14.50 7.95 16.86
CA ARG A 86 -14.00 8.18 18.21
C ARG A 86 -14.96 9.09 18.98
N GLY A 87 -15.45 8.60 20.11
CA GLY A 87 -16.36 9.36 20.98
C GLY A 87 -17.82 9.26 20.56
N THR A 88 -18.17 8.36 19.64
CA THR A 88 -19.55 8.08 19.24
C THR A 88 -19.80 6.58 19.26
N THR A 89 -21.06 6.19 19.03
CA THR A 89 -21.48 4.80 18.77
C THR A 89 -21.57 4.49 17.27
N GLU A 90 -21.21 5.44 16.42
CA GLU A 90 -21.38 5.33 14.96
C GLU A 90 -20.27 4.49 14.33
N ILE A 91 -20.65 3.60 13.41
CA ILE A 91 -19.70 2.87 12.58
C ILE A 91 -19.49 3.65 11.29
N ILE A 92 -18.23 3.97 11.00
CA ILE A 92 -17.85 4.70 9.80
C ILE A 92 -17.02 3.86 8.84
N ARG A 93 -17.15 4.16 7.55
CA ARG A 93 -16.18 3.73 6.53
C ARG A 93 -14.97 4.64 6.59
N THR A 94 -13.79 4.05 6.78
CA THR A 94 -12.52 4.78 6.85
C THR A 94 -11.66 4.50 5.62
N SER A 95 -10.71 5.39 5.35
CA SER A 95 -9.72 5.23 4.28
C SER A 95 -8.37 5.73 4.77
N GLY A 96 -7.31 5.51 3.99
CA GLY A 96 -5.97 6.00 4.30
C GLY A 96 -5.91 7.50 4.62
N ARG A 97 -6.85 8.30 4.07
CA ARG A 97 -6.95 9.75 4.33
C ARG A 97 -7.26 10.09 5.79
N ARG A 98 -7.85 9.17 6.55
CA ARG A 98 -8.15 9.34 7.97
C ARG A 98 -6.99 8.92 8.88
N CYS A 99 -5.90 8.38 8.32
CA CYS A 99 -4.69 8.15 9.10
C CYS A 99 -4.13 9.49 9.61
N ARG A 100 -3.87 9.58 10.92
CA ARG A 100 -3.35 10.79 11.57
C ARG A 100 -1.94 11.17 11.18
N TYR A 101 -1.22 10.25 10.54
CA TYR A 101 0.15 10.44 10.09
C TYR A 101 0.19 10.26 8.57
N PRO A 102 0.95 11.09 7.84
CA PRO A 102 1.12 10.92 6.42
C PRO A 102 1.99 9.69 6.14
N PRO A 103 1.93 9.13 4.92
CA PRO A 103 2.83 8.05 4.57
C PRO A 103 4.28 8.54 4.47
N PHE A 104 5.27 7.68 4.68
CA PHE A 104 6.68 8.03 4.82
C PHE A 104 7.24 8.72 3.56
N TRP A 105 6.69 8.40 2.37
CA TRP A 105 7.11 9.04 1.13
C TRP A 105 6.68 10.52 1.04
N SER A 106 5.80 11.01 1.94
CA SER A 106 5.53 12.44 2.09
C SER A 106 6.77 13.26 2.46
N LEU A 107 7.76 12.62 3.11
CA LEU A 107 9.04 13.25 3.47
C LEU A 107 9.87 13.65 2.25
N LEU A 108 9.56 13.12 1.06
CA LEU A 108 10.27 13.41 -0.19
C LEU A 108 9.70 14.64 -0.92
N ARG A 109 8.64 15.27 -0.40
CA ARG A 109 8.12 16.54 -0.93
C ARG A 109 9.19 17.62 -0.87
N GLY A 110 9.44 18.29 -1.99
CA GLY A 110 10.47 19.34 -2.07
C GLY A 110 11.91 18.85 -1.93
N ALA A 111 12.16 17.53 -1.82
CA ALA A 111 13.51 16.98 -1.65
C ALA A 111 14.31 16.86 -2.97
N GLY A 112 13.79 17.40 -4.08
CA GLY A 112 14.40 17.27 -5.41
C GLY A 112 14.51 15.83 -5.91
N LYS A 113 13.61 14.94 -5.46
CA LYS A 113 13.57 13.52 -5.84
C LYS A 113 12.35 13.22 -6.70
N LYS A 114 12.53 12.38 -7.73
CA LYS A 114 11.44 11.78 -8.49
C LYS A 114 10.83 10.61 -7.70
N VAL A 115 9.52 10.62 -7.46
CA VAL A 115 8.82 9.64 -6.64
C VAL A 115 7.70 8.97 -7.45
N GLY A 116 7.70 7.64 -7.48
CA GLY A 116 6.60 6.83 -8.01
C GLY A 116 5.90 6.07 -6.90
N VAL A 117 4.58 6.17 -6.80
CA VAL A 117 3.75 5.38 -5.88
C VAL A 117 2.67 4.68 -6.69
N PHE A 118 2.61 3.36 -6.62
CA PHE A 118 1.63 2.60 -7.39
C PHE A 118 0.91 1.61 -6.50
N ASP A 119 -0.40 1.85 -6.34
CA ASP A 119 -1.37 0.96 -5.69
C ASP A 119 -0.95 0.44 -4.30
N VAL A 120 -0.28 1.29 -3.52
CA VAL A 120 0.04 0.96 -2.13
C VAL A 120 -1.26 0.91 -1.33
N PRO A 121 -1.61 -0.21 -0.67
CA PRO A 121 -2.90 -0.32 0.00
C PRO A 121 -3.10 0.71 1.10
N LYS A 122 -4.37 1.10 1.29
CA LYS A 122 -4.80 2.09 2.30
C LYS A 122 -4.00 3.40 2.21
N SER A 123 -3.64 3.82 1.01
CA SER A 123 -2.96 5.08 0.74
C SER A 123 -3.83 6.01 -0.11
N TYR A 124 -3.32 7.20 -0.42
CA TYR A 124 -3.97 8.19 -1.26
C TYR A 124 -2.92 9.07 -1.94
N PRO A 125 -3.22 9.66 -3.11
CA PRO A 125 -2.29 10.58 -3.75
C PRO A 125 -2.04 11.82 -2.90
N LEU A 126 -0.77 12.18 -2.79
CA LEU A 126 -0.26 13.34 -2.06
C LEU A 126 0.12 14.45 -3.02
N GLU A 127 -0.34 15.67 -2.79
CA GLU A 127 0.15 16.84 -3.53
C GLU A 127 1.63 17.11 -3.22
N GLY A 128 2.32 17.85 -4.11
CA GLY A 128 3.70 18.32 -3.87
C GLY A 128 4.81 17.27 -3.98
N LEU A 129 4.50 16.05 -4.43
CA LEU A 129 5.50 15.07 -4.86
C LEU A 129 5.81 15.25 -6.33
N ASP A 130 7.09 15.22 -6.68
CA ASP A 130 7.54 15.27 -8.07
C ASP A 130 7.56 13.86 -8.66
N GLY A 131 6.51 13.48 -9.40
CA GLY A 131 6.42 12.18 -10.07
C GLY A 131 4.99 11.69 -10.21
N ILE A 132 4.82 10.36 -10.18
CA ILE A 132 3.53 9.72 -10.45
C ILE A 132 2.98 9.01 -9.22
N GLN A 133 1.66 9.05 -9.07
CA GLN A 133 0.95 8.34 -8.03
C GLN A 133 -0.29 7.70 -8.61
N VAL A 134 -0.53 6.43 -8.32
CA VAL A 134 -1.77 5.70 -8.66
C VAL A 134 -2.28 5.07 -7.38
N ALA A 135 -3.55 5.28 -7.07
CA ALA A 135 -4.20 4.72 -5.89
C ALA A 135 -5.52 4.05 -6.26
N ALA A 136 -5.88 3.04 -5.46
CA ALA A 136 -7.09 2.24 -5.65
C ALA A 136 -7.20 1.62 -7.06
N TRP A 137 -6.06 1.15 -7.58
CA TRP A 137 -6.04 0.39 -8.83
C TRP A 137 -6.71 -0.97 -8.64
N GLY A 138 -6.25 -1.72 -7.62
CA GLY A 138 -6.76 -3.04 -7.23
C GLY A 138 -7.38 -3.13 -5.83
N GLU A 139 -7.69 -2.01 -5.17
CA GLU A 139 -8.11 -1.97 -3.76
C GLU A 139 -9.37 -2.81 -3.45
N GLU A 140 -9.25 -3.84 -2.60
CA GLU A 140 -10.30 -4.81 -2.22
C GLU A 140 -11.68 -4.20 -1.93
N TYR A 141 -11.69 -3.10 -1.17
CA TYR A 141 -12.89 -2.35 -0.82
C TYR A 141 -12.84 -0.98 -1.48
N PRO A 142 -13.92 -0.47 -2.10
CA PRO A 142 -13.93 0.82 -2.79
C PRO A 142 -13.98 1.99 -1.79
N LEU A 143 -12.99 2.12 -0.92
CA LEU A 143 -12.85 3.17 0.11
C LEU A 143 -12.31 4.46 -0.50
N LEU A 144 -11.57 4.34 -1.60
CA LEU A 144 -11.12 5.43 -2.43
C LEU A 144 -11.55 5.16 -3.89
N LYS A 145 -12.03 6.20 -4.57
CA LYS A 145 -12.20 6.11 -6.03
C LYS A 145 -10.83 5.96 -6.67
N ARG A 146 -10.67 5.00 -7.59
CA ARG A 146 -9.47 4.87 -8.43
C ARG A 146 -9.07 6.22 -8.99
N CYS A 147 -7.83 6.63 -8.72
CA CYS A 147 -7.32 7.95 -9.09
C CYS A 147 -5.80 7.93 -9.24
N SER A 148 -5.28 8.98 -9.87
CA SER A 148 -3.84 9.18 -10.02
C SER A 148 -3.47 10.66 -9.98
N LEU A 149 -2.18 10.91 -9.79
CA LEU A 149 -1.51 12.16 -10.10
C LEU A 149 -0.37 11.83 -11.08
N PRO A 150 -0.35 12.37 -12.30
CA PRO A 150 -1.39 13.20 -12.91
C PRO A 150 -2.72 12.44 -13.11
N GLU A 151 -3.83 13.17 -13.18
CA GLU A 151 -5.19 12.58 -13.24
C GLU A 151 -5.41 11.69 -14.47
N SER A 152 -4.79 12.04 -15.61
CA SER A 152 -4.88 11.30 -16.87
C SER A 152 -4.27 9.90 -16.82
N LEU A 153 -3.36 9.63 -15.88
CA LEU A 153 -2.58 8.39 -15.86
C LEU A 153 -3.45 7.14 -15.63
N VAL A 154 -4.49 7.20 -14.81
CA VAL A 154 -5.41 6.07 -14.61
C VAL A 154 -6.11 5.68 -15.92
N GLU A 155 -6.50 6.65 -16.74
CA GLU A 155 -7.16 6.40 -18.02
C GLU A 155 -6.17 5.82 -19.03
N GLU A 156 -4.95 6.35 -19.09
CA GLU A 156 -3.88 5.82 -19.93
C GLU A 156 -3.57 4.36 -19.60
N LEU A 157 -3.40 4.05 -18.31
CA LEU A 157 -3.16 2.69 -17.84
C LEU A 157 -4.34 1.78 -18.18
N GLY A 158 -5.57 2.26 -18.03
CA GLY A 158 -6.79 1.52 -18.34
C GLY A 158 -6.93 1.21 -19.83
N ALA A 159 -6.56 2.17 -20.69
CA ALA A 159 -6.56 1.98 -22.14
C ALA A 159 -5.47 1.00 -22.60
N ARG A 160 -4.29 1.05 -21.97
CA ARG A 160 -3.13 0.26 -22.38
C ARG A 160 -3.13 -1.18 -21.84
N PHE A 161 -3.50 -1.36 -20.58
CA PHE A 161 -3.40 -2.64 -19.87
C PHE A 161 -4.77 -3.25 -19.52
N GLY A 162 -5.85 -2.54 -19.83
CA GLY A 162 -7.20 -2.91 -19.45
C GLY A 162 -7.52 -2.51 -18.01
N ARG A 163 -8.79 -2.70 -17.63
CA ARG A 163 -9.24 -2.47 -16.25
C ARG A 163 -8.79 -3.62 -15.36
N TYR A 164 -8.27 -3.29 -14.17
CA TYR A 164 -8.12 -4.28 -13.11
C TYR A 164 -9.49 -4.88 -12.80
N ARG A 165 -9.63 -6.20 -12.98
CA ARG A 165 -10.86 -6.94 -12.70
C ARG A 165 -10.93 -7.19 -11.21
N HIS A 166 -11.87 -6.53 -10.56
CA HIS A 166 -11.98 -6.63 -9.12
C HIS A 166 -12.46 -8.02 -8.68
N LEU A 167 -12.07 -8.49 -7.49
CA LEU A 167 -12.56 -9.75 -6.94
C LEU A 167 -14.08 -9.73 -6.78
N VAL A 168 -14.67 -8.57 -6.50
CA VAL A 168 -16.13 -8.40 -6.48
C VAL A 168 -16.76 -8.62 -7.87
N GLU A 169 -16.06 -8.32 -8.95
CA GLU A 169 -16.51 -8.60 -10.32
C GLU A 169 -16.32 -10.07 -10.72
N THR A 170 -15.29 -10.76 -10.20
CA THR A 170 -15.08 -12.20 -10.45
C THR A 170 -15.87 -13.11 -9.53
N THR A 171 -16.29 -12.64 -8.35
CA THR A 171 -17.07 -13.42 -7.35
C THR A 171 -18.56 -13.15 -7.44
N ARG A 172 -19.03 -12.13 -8.19
CA ARG A 172 -20.45 -11.96 -8.56
C ARG A 172 -21.02 -13.16 -9.33
N SER A 173 -20.17 -14.04 -9.84
CA SER A 173 -20.54 -15.33 -10.43
C SER A 173 -20.67 -16.48 -9.41
N ARG A 174 -20.49 -16.22 -8.10
CA ARG A 174 -20.68 -17.20 -7.01
C ARG A 174 -21.62 -16.69 -5.90
N PRO A 175 -22.34 -17.58 -5.20
CA PRO A 175 -23.54 -17.24 -4.42
C PRO A 175 -23.30 -16.40 -3.14
N ILE A 176 -22.04 -16.15 -2.77
CA ILE A 176 -21.67 -15.44 -1.53
C ILE A 176 -22.14 -13.97 -1.54
N ALA A 177 -22.38 -13.39 -2.72
CA ALA A 177 -22.87 -12.02 -2.86
C ALA A 177 -24.28 -11.79 -2.26
N ARG A 178 -25.04 -12.85 -1.94
CA ARG A 178 -26.39 -12.70 -1.38
C ARG A 178 -26.39 -12.45 0.14
N GLU A 179 -25.35 -12.85 0.86
CA GLU A 179 -25.26 -12.71 2.32
C GLU A 179 -24.75 -11.32 2.77
N LEU A 180 -24.13 -10.55 1.88
CA LEU A 180 -23.69 -9.18 2.19
C LEU A 180 -24.81 -8.12 2.13
N ARG A 181 -26.05 -8.51 1.83
CA ARG A 181 -27.24 -7.63 1.96
C ARG A 181 -27.76 -7.50 3.39
N ALA A 182 -27.03 -8.00 4.39
CA ALA A 182 -27.41 -7.93 5.79
C ALA A 182 -27.18 -6.53 6.44
N TYR A 183 -26.67 -5.55 5.68
CA TYR A 183 -26.30 -4.23 6.22
C TYR A 183 -26.87 -3.04 5.43
N ASP A 184 -27.91 -3.26 4.61
CA ASP A 184 -28.71 -2.15 4.04
C ASP A 184 -29.95 -1.93 4.93
N THR A 185 -29.76 -1.22 6.03
CA THR A 185 -30.79 -0.43 6.72
C THR A 185 -30.22 0.95 7.00
#